data_AF-A0A9R0QU54-F1
#
_entry.id   AF-A0A9R0QU54-F1
#
_cell.length_a   1.000
_cell.length_b   1.000
_cell.length_c   1.000
_cell.angle_alpha   90.00
_cell.angle_beta   90.00
_cell.angle_gamma   90.00
#
_symmetry.space_group_name_H-M   'P 1'
#
loop_
_entity.id
_entity.type
_entity.pdbx_description
1 polymer ?
#
loop_
_entity_poly.entity_id
_entity_poly.type
_entity_poly.pdbx_seq_one_letter_code
_entity_poly.pdbx_strand_id
1 'polypeptide(L)'
;MESETAARGGRSQPLVEEAVGSSRTMERVAAAKKIIENDYRERMKNLRERNERRLILEQQLASSQVPREEQIKLIKELQRKETEYMRLKRHRICVDDFELLTIIGRGAYGEVQLCRDKSSGNIYAMKKLKKSEMVVKGQVEHVRSERNLLAEVGSHCIVKLYYSFQDAEYLYLIMEYLPGGDMMTLLMREDTLAENVARFYIAETVLAIESIHKHNYIHRDIKPDNLLLDKNGHMKLSDFGLCKPIDCTKLSTLNEDEPMTDENLRESMDIDYSLSDTANGRRWRSPNEQLQHWQKNRRKLAFSTVGTPDYIAPEVLLKKGYGVECDWWSLGAIMYEMLVGYPPFYSDDPITTCRKIVHWRSYLKFPENPRLSPEAKDLICRFLCDVDHRIGSGGADQIKAHPWFHGVEWDKLYEMEAAFKPQVNDELDTQNFQKFDEVDPAPARTGSGSSRKMIPNTKDLSFVGYTYKNFEAVKGLRQSAVWEEAPR
;
A
#
# COMPACT_ATOMS: atom_id res chain seq x y z
N MET A 1 -36.00 -51.92 71.02
CA MET A 1 -34.67 -51.40 70.65
C MET A 1 -34.54 -51.64 69.17
N GLU A 2 -35.15 -50.76 68.36
CA GLU A 2 -34.48 -49.61 67.69
C GLU A 2 -33.38 -50.09 66.72
N SER A 3 -33.32 -49.73 65.44
CA SER A 3 -34.17 -48.95 64.52
C SER A 3 -33.54 -49.04 63.13
N GLU A 4 -34.36 -48.96 62.07
CA GLU A 4 -33.99 -48.93 60.64
C GLU A 4 -33.10 -47.73 60.24
N THR A 5 -32.34 -47.88 59.15
CA THR A 5 -32.23 -46.93 57.98
C THR A 5 -31.17 -47.47 57.01
N ALA A 6 -31.52 -47.93 55.80
CA ALA A 6 -31.89 -47.22 54.57
C ALA A 6 -30.69 -46.98 53.62
N ALA A 7 -30.87 -47.48 52.39
CA ALA A 7 -29.96 -47.49 51.26
C ALA A 7 -29.62 -46.10 50.69
N ARG A 8 -28.48 -46.00 49.97
CA ARG A 8 -28.37 -45.18 48.75
C ARG A 8 -27.14 -45.57 47.92
N GLY A 9 -27.40 -45.94 46.67
CA GLY A 9 -26.40 -46.31 45.68
C GLY A 9 -25.54 -45.14 45.21
N GLY A 10 -24.24 -45.39 45.08
CA GLY A 10 -23.32 -44.53 44.34
C GLY A 10 -23.52 -44.73 42.85
N ARG A 11 -24.26 -43.83 42.21
CA ARG A 11 -24.17 -43.61 40.76
C ARG A 11 -22.82 -42.98 40.48
N SER A 12 -21.94 -43.71 39.81
CA SER A 12 -20.81 -43.14 39.08
C SER A 12 -21.37 -42.13 38.08
N GLN A 13 -21.05 -40.85 38.29
CA GLN A 13 -21.29 -39.81 37.28
C GLN A 13 -20.44 -40.13 36.06
N PRO A 14 -21.00 -40.17 34.84
CA PRO A 14 -20.15 -40.12 33.66
C PRO A 14 -19.55 -38.71 33.62
N LEU A 15 -18.22 -38.64 33.67
CA LEU A 15 -17.49 -37.46 33.26
C LEU A 15 -17.97 -37.13 31.85
N VAL A 16 -18.74 -36.06 31.73
CA VAL A 16 -18.99 -35.43 30.44
C VAL A 16 -17.62 -34.89 30.03
N GLU A 17 -16.85 -35.69 29.29
CA GLU A 17 -15.86 -35.12 28.40
C GLU A 17 -16.63 -34.13 27.54
N GLU A 18 -16.52 -32.83 27.87
CA GLU A 18 -16.78 -31.80 26.89
C GLU A 18 -15.93 -32.20 25.69
N ALA A 19 -16.60 -32.69 24.65
CA ALA A 19 -15.97 -32.92 23.37
C ALA A 19 -15.52 -31.55 22.88
N VAL A 20 -14.33 -31.14 23.31
CA VAL A 20 -13.60 -30.01 22.78
C VAL A 20 -13.47 -30.37 21.32
N GLY A 21 -14.33 -29.77 20.50
CA GLY A 21 -14.36 -30.05 19.08
C GLY A 21 -12.94 -29.92 18.53
N SER A 22 -12.62 -30.69 17.50
CA SER A 22 -11.30 -30.64 16.86
C SER A 22 -10.78 -29.19 16.79
N SER A 23 -9.47 -28.95 16.94
CA SER A 23 -8.89 -27.59 16.89
C SER A 23 -9.47 -26.73 15.74
N ARG A 24 -9.75 -27.36 14.60
CA ARG A 24 -10.45 -26.79 13.43
C ARG A 24 -11.90 -26.34 13.69
N THR A 25 -12.67 -27.08 14.48
CA THR A 25 -14.01 -26.71 14.94
C THR A 25 -13.94 -25.50 15.86
N MET A 26 -12.97 -25.45 16.78
CA MET A 26 -12.78 -24.32 17.68
C MET A 26 -12.41 -23.03 16.94
N GLU A 27 -11.51 -23.09 15.95
CA GLU A 27 -11.19 -21.96 15.08
C GLU A 27 -12.41 -21.46 14.29
N ARG A 28 -13.23 -22.38 13.77
CA ARG A 28 -14.47 -22.04 13.06
C ARG A 28 -15.50 -21.38 13.97
N VAL A 29 -15.64 -21.86 15.21
CA VAL A 29 -16.54 -21.26 16.20
C VAL A 29 -16.04 -19.86 16.58
N ALA A 30 -14.74 -19.68 16.82
CA ALA A 30 -14.15 -18.37 17.11
C ALA A 30 -14.37 -17.38 15.97
N ALA A 31 -14.15 -17.81 14.72
CA ALA A 31 -14.40 -16.96 13.56
C ALA A 31 -15.89 -16.65 13.36
N ALA A 32 -16.77 -17.65 13.51
CA ALA A 32 -18.22 -17.45 13.42
C ALA A 32 -18.73 -16.47 14.48
N LYS A 33 -18.25 -16.60 15.73
CA LYS A 33 -18.54 -15.67 16.82
C LYS A 33 -18.11 -14.25 16.45
N LYS A 34 -16.88 -14.08 15.95
CA LYS A 34 -16.36 -12.77 15.52
C LYS A 34 -17.16 -12.16 14.36
N ILE A 35 -17.59 -12.97 13.39
CA ILE A 35 -18.45 -12.54 12.28
C ILE A 35 -19.79 -12.03 12.81
N ILE A 36 -20.45 -12.80 13.68
CA ILE A 36 -21.76 -12.45 14.25
C ILE A 36 -21.64 -11.17 15.09
N GLU A 37 -20.65 -11.09 15.98
CA GLU A 37 -20.44 -9.91 16.82
C GLU A 37 -20.19 -8.65 15.99
N ASN A 38 -19.34 -8.73 14.96
CA ASN A 38 -19.08 -7.61 14.07
C ASN A 38 -20.34 -7.20 13.29
N ASP A 39 -21.09 -8.16 12.76
CA ASP A 39 -22.31 -7.92 12.01
C ASP A 39 -23.40 -7.26 12.86
N TYR A 40 -23.61 -7.71 14.11
CA TYR A 40 -24.53 -7.04 15.04
C TYR A 40 -24.06 -5.64 15.42
N ARG A 41 -22.76 -5.47 15.68
CA ARG A 41 -22.17 -4.17 16.02
C ARG A 41 -22.35 -3.18 14.88
N GLU A 42 -22.11 -3.60 13.64
CA GLU A 42 -22.25 -2.77 12.45
C GLU A 42 -23.73 -2.44 12.17
N ARG A 43 -24.65 -3.40 12.31
CA ARG A 43 -26.10 -3.12 12.22
C ARG A 43 -26.56 -2.10 13.25
N MET A 44 -26.11 -2.23 14.50
CA MET A 44 -26.44 -1.29 15.58
C MET A 44 -25.82 0.09 15.37
N LYS A 45 -24.60 0.16 14.82
CA LYS A 45 -23.97 1.44 14.43
C LYS A 45 -24.76 2.12 13.30
N ASN A 46 -25.07 1.38 12.24
CA ASN A 46 -25.86 1.89 11.11
C ASN A 46 -27.25 2.38 11.55
N LEU A 47 -27.90 1.66 12.46
CA LEU A 47 -29.20 2.06 13.00
C LEU A 47 -29.11 3.37 13.79
N ARG A 48 -28.08 3.52 14.63
CA ARG A 48 -27.82 4.75 15.39
C ARG A 48 -27.56 5.95 14.47
N GLU A 49 -26.63 5.82 13.54
CA GLU A 49 -26.30 6.89 12.60
C GLU A 49 -27.51 7.31 11.73
N ARG A 50 -28.34 6.34 11.32
CA ARG A 50 -29.57 6.63 10.59
C ARG A 50 -30.58 7.41 11.42
N ASN A 51 -30.71 7.07 12.71
CA ASN A 51 -31.57 7.79 13.63
C ASN A 51 -31.03 9.21 13.89
N GLU A 52 -29.71 9.37 14.06
CA GLU A 52 -29.07 10.67 14.23
C GLU A 52 -29.25 11.57 13.01
N ARG A 53 -28.98 11.09 11.79
CA ARG A 53 -29.19 11.87 10.56
C ARG A 53 -30.63 12.31 10.39
N ARG A 54 -31.58 11.43 10.74
CA ARG A 54 -33.01 11.76 10.74
C ARG A 54 -33.34 12.83 11.78
N LEU A 55 -32.83 12.69 13.01
CA LEU A 55 -33.06 13.64 14.09
C LEU A 55 -32.51 15.04 13.75
N ILE A 56 -31.30 15.11 13.17
CA ILE A 56 -30.70 16.37 12.72
C ILE A 56 -31.58 17.04 11.68
N LEU A 57 -32.06 16.30 10.68
CA LEU A 57 -32.95 16.85 9.66
C LEU A 57 -34.28 17.33 10.28
N GLU A 58 -34.88 16.55 11.17
CA GLU A 58 -36.11 16.92 11.87
C GLU A 58 -35.93 18.19 12.73
N GLN A 59 -34.79 18.35 13.40
CA GLN A 59 -34.44 19.57 14.15
C GLN A 59 -34.24 20.78 13.24
N GLN A 60 -33.55 20.62 12.11
CA GLN A 60 -33.36 21.68 11.11
C GLN A 60 -34.67 22.13 10.45
N LEU A 61 -35.59 21.18 10.21
CA LEU A 61 -36.91 21.48 9.68
C LEU A 61 -37.82 22.15 10.73
N ALA A 62 -37.63 21.86 12.01
CA ALA A 62 -38.36 22.49 13.11
C ALA A 62 -37.88 23.92 13.40
N SER A 63 -36.59 24.21 13.19
CA SER A 63 -36.02 25.55 13.37
C SER A 63 -36.20 26.47 12.16
N SER A 64 -36.50 25.91 10.99
CA SER A 64 -36.70 26.65 9.74
C SER A 64 -38.18 26.91 9.45
N GLN A 65 -38.53 28.04 8.86
CA GLN A 65 -39.93 28.38 8.48
C GLN A 65 -40.40 27.63 7.21
N VAL A 66 -39.98 26.38 7.05
CA VAL A 66 -40.31 25.55 5.88
C VAL A 66 -41.77 25.07 6.01
N PRO A 67 -42.61 25.22 4.96
CA PRO A 67 -43.98 24.71 4.96
C PRO A 67 -44.05 23.19 5.24
N ARG A 68 -45.09 22.74 5.95
CA ARG A 68 -45.24 21.32 6.35
C ARG A 68 -45.19 20.34 5.17
N GLU A 69 -45.73 20.71 4.01
CA GLU A 69 -45.69 19.87 2.81
C GLU A 69 -44.26 19.62 2.32
N GLU A 70 -43.42 20.65 2.38
CA GLU A 70 -42.02 20.58 1.97
C GLU A 70 -41.18 19.84 3.01
N GLN A 71 -41.48 19.98 4.30
CA GLN A 71 -40.89 19.14 5.36
C GLN A 71 -41.16 17.65 5.11
N ILE A 72 -42.40 17.28 4.78
CA ILE A 72 -42.78 15.88 4.47
C ILE A 72 -42.03 15.38 3.23
N LYS A 73 -41.87 16.23 2.20
CA LYS A 73 -41.13 15.88 0.99
C LYS A 73 -39.65 15.60 1.28
N LEU A 74 -39.00 16.45 2.08
CA LEU A 74 -37.59 16.29 2.46
C LEU A 74 -37.35 15.05 3.32
N ILE A 75 -38.25 14.75 4.27
CA ILE A 75 -38.19 13.52 5.07
C ILE A 75 -38.36 12.28 4.17
N LYS A 76 -39.31 12.30 3.23
CA LYS A 76 -39.48 11.20 2.25
C LYS A 76 -38.26 11.04 1.36
N GLU A 77 -37.62 12.14 0.94
CA GLU A 77 -36.41 12.09 0.16
C GLU A 77 -35.23 11.48 0.94
N LEU A 78 -35.07 11.85 2.22
CA LEU A 78 -34.10 11.23 3.12
C LEU A 78 -34.35 9.73 3.26
N GLN A 79 -35.61 9.33 3.46
CA GLN A 79 -35.98 7.90 3.54
C GLN A 79 -35.66 7.15 2.25
N ARG A 80 -35.92 7.77 1.09
CA ARG A 80 -35.54 7.20 -0.22
C ARG A 80 -34.03 7.03 -0.33
N LYS A 81 -33.25 8.06 -0.03
CA LYS A 81 -31.77 8.02 -0.03
C LYS A 81 -31.21 6.96 0.93
N GLU A 82 -31.78 6.83 2.14
CA GLU A 82 -31.42 5.78 3.12
C GLU A 82 -31.78 4.38 2.62
N THR A 83 -32.89 4.23 1.90
CA THR A 83 -33.31 2.95 1.34
C THR A 83 -32.43 2.53 0.18
N GLU A 84 -32.09 3.47 -0.72
CA GLU A 84 -31.13 3.28 -1.78
C GLU A 84 -29.74 2.95 -1.23
N TYR A 85 -29.28 3.68 -0.20
CA TYR A 85 -28.03 3.38 0.50
C TYR A 85 -28.01 1.95 1.05
N MET A 86 -29.10 1.50 1.69
CA MET A 86 -29.23 0.12 2.19
C MET A 86 -29.34 -0.94 1.08
N ARG A 87 -29.83 -0.59 -0.11
CA ARG A 87 -29.81 -1.47 -1.29
C ARG A 87 -28.40 -1.58 -1.87
N LEU A 88 -27.70 -0.45 -2.03
CA LEU A 88 -26.29 -0.40 -2.44
C LEU A 88 -25.37 -1.16 -1.46
N LYS A 89 -25.67 -1.11 -0.15
CA LYS A 89 -24.95 -1.86 0.89
C LYS A 89 -25.18 -3.38 0.78
N ARG A 90 -26.34 -3.80 0.29
CA ARG A 90 -26.70 -5.22 0.09
C ARG A 90 -26.14 -5.83 -1.18
N HIS A 91 -25.90 -5.03 -2.21
CA HIS A 91 -25.26 -5.52 -3.43
C HIS A 91 -23.83 -5.96 -3.10
N ARG A 92 -23.50 -7.23 -3.26
CA ARG A 92 -22.13 -7.72 -3.02
C ARG A 92 -21.35 -7.49 -4.31
N ILE A 93 -20.37 -6.60 -4.25
CA ILE A 93 -19.48 -6.35 -5.39
C ILE A 93 -18.65 -7.62 -5.61
N CYS A 94 -18.58 -8.05 -6.86
CA CYS A 94 -17.74 -9.15 -7.30
C CYS A 94 -16.92 -8.74 -8.53
N VAL A 95 -16.01 -9.63 -8.96
CA VAL A 95 -15.18 -9.41 -10.16
C VAL A 95 -16.05 -9.24 -11.41
N ASP A 96 -17.18 -9.94 -11.49
CA ASP A 96 -18.06 -9.93 -12.66
C ASP A 96 -18.72 -8.56 -12.90
N ASP A 97 -18.75 -7.67 -11.90
CA ASP A 97 -19.22 -6.29 -12.03
C ASP A 97 -18.24 -5.42 -12.83
N PHE A 98 -17.00 -5.89 -13.03
CA PHE A 98 -15.96 -5.19 -13.74
C PHE A 98 -15.64 -5.87 -15.07
N GLU A 99 -15.40 -5.06 -16.10
CA GLU A 99 -14.78 -5.46 -17.35
C GLU A 99 -13.27 -5.28 -17.19
N LEU A 100 -12.52 -6.39 -17.26
CA LEU A 100 -11.05 -6.37 -17.18
C LEU A 100 -10.49 -5.97 -18.55
N LEU A 101 -9.63 -4.95 -18.54
CA LEU A 101 -8.95 -4.43 -19.73
C LEU A 101 -7.49 -4.93 -19.67
N THR A 102 -6.52 -4.01 -19.72
CA THR A 102 -5.10 -4.32 -19.84
C THR A 102 -4.41 -4.52 -18.48
N ILE A 103 -3.43 -5.43 -18.42
CA ILE A 103 -2.52 -5.55 -17.26
C ILE A 103 -1.55 -4.36 -17.27
N ILE A 104 -1.55 -3.57 -16.20
CA ILE A 104 -0.71 -2.38 -16.04
C ILE A 104 0.46 -2.60 -15.06
N GLY A 105 0.45 -3.69 -14.30
CA GLY A 105 1.55 -4.04 -13.39
C GLY A 105 1.53 -5.50 -12.96
N ARG A 106 2.71 -6.05 -12.67
CA ARG A 106 2.88 -7.37 -12.05
C ARG A 106 3.77 -7.24 -10.83
N GLY A 107 3.31 -7.78 -9.70
CA GLY A 107 4.05 -7.82 -8.45
C GLY A 107 4.31 -9.25 -7.99
N ALA A 108 5.06 -9.39 -6.89
CA ALA A 108 5.47 -10.69 -6.35
C ALA A 108 4.32 -11.58 -5.82
N TYR A 109 3.10 -11.02 -5.70
CA TYR A 109 1.93 -11.65 -5.08
C TYR A 109 0.65 -11.56 -5.94
N GLY A 110 0.76 -10.97 -7.14
CA GLY A 110 -0.42 -10.62 -7.91
C GLY A 110 -0.15 -9.69 -9.08
N GLU A 111 -1.23 -9.23 -9.69
CA GLU A 111 -1.23 -8.35 -10.86
C GLU A 111 -2.15 -7.14 -10.63
N VAL A 112 -1.84 -6.04 -11.29
CA VAL A 112 -2.67 -4.84 -11.34
C VAL A 112 -3.21 -4.71 -12.75
N GLN A 113 -4.53 -4.66 -12.87
CA GLN A 113 -5.23 -4.57 -14.14
C GLN A 113 -6.07 -3.31 -14.20
N LEU A 114 -6.08 -2.65 -15.35
CA LEU A 114 -7.06 -1.62 -15.66
C LEU A 114 -8.42 -2.30 -15.81
N CYS A 115 -9.46 -1.74 -15.19
CA CYS A 115 -10.81 -2.27 -15.33
C CYS A 115 -11.85 -1.15 -15.42
N ARG A 116 -12.99 -1.48 -16.01
CA ARG A 116 -14.15 -0.61 -16.12
C ARG A 116 -15.30 -1.18 -15.32
N ASP A 117 -15.91 -0.39 -14.45
CA ASP A 117 -17.17 -0.79 -13.79
C ASP A 117 -18.29 -0.81 -14.84
N LYS A 118 -18.92 -1.98 -15.03
CA LYS A 118 -19.99 -2.17 -16.03
C LYS A 118 -21.23 -1.33 -15.73
N SER A 119 -21.44 -0.97 -14.46
CA SER A 119 -22.63 -0.24 -14.03
C SER A 119 -22.49 1.28 -14.19
N SER A 120 -21.29 1.82 -14.01
CA SER A 120 -21.05 3.27 -14.05
C SER A 120 -20.20 3.73 -15.23
N GLY A 121 -19.50 2.83 -15.91
CA GLY A 121 -18.55 3.16 -16.97
C GLY A 121 -17.20 3.70 -16.46
N ASN A 122 -17.07 3.91 -15.14
CA ASN A 122 -15.86 4.49 -14.55
C ASN A 122 -14.66 3.52 -14.64
N ILE A 123 -13.48 4.12 -14.83
CA ILE A 123 -12.20 3.41 -14.94
C ILE A 123 -11.51 3.33 -13.58
N TYR A 124 -10.94 2.16 -13.29
CA TYR A 124 -10.26 1.85 -12.03
C TYR A 124 -9.02 1.00 -12.26
N ALA A 125 -8.11 1.01 -11.29
CA ALA A 125 -7.04 0.02 -11.18
C ALA A 125 -7.44 -1.08 -10.20
N MET A 126 -7.54 -2.32 -10.67
CA MET A 126 -7.81 -3.51 -9.87
C MET A 126 -6.51 -4.24 -9.53
N LYS A 127 -6.11 -4.23 -8.26
CA LYS A 127 -5.02 -5.07 -7.75
C LYS A 127 -5.58 -6.40 -7.28
N LYS A 128 -5.14 -7.49 -7.91
CA LYS A 128 -5.58 -8.86 -7.69
C LYS A 128 -4.45 -9.64 -7.01
N LEU A 129 -4.71 -10.13 -5.79
CA LEU A 129 -3.72 -10.78 -4.92
C LEU A 129 -4.14 -12.21 -4.61
N LYS A 130 -3.23 -13.18 -4.75
CA LYS A 130 -3.56 -14.60 -4.59
C LYS A 130 -3.47 -15.05 -3.12
N LYS A 131 -4.59 -15.51 -2.55
CA LYS A 131 -4.70 -15.87 -1.13
C LYS A 131 -3.69 -16.94 -0.71
N SER A 132 -3.49 -17.96 -1.54
CA SER A 132 -2.58 -19.06 -1.22
C SER A 132 -1.14 -18.60 -1.04
N GLU A 133 -0.68 -17.67 -1.89
CA GLU A 133 0.70 -17.19 -1.85
C GLU A 133 0.93 -16.27 -0.65
N MET A 134 -0.06 -15.46 -0.30
CA MET A 134 0.00 -14.60 0.88
C MET A 134 0.06 -15.40 2.19
N VAL A 135 -0.72 -16.48 2.30
CA VAL A 135 -0.71 -17.33 3.49
C VAL A 135 0.62 -18.06 3.62
N VAL A 136 1.12 -18.65 2.53
CA VAL A 136 2.41 -19.37 2.52
C VAL A 136 3.58 -18.46 2.88
N LYS A 137 3.58 -17.22 2.40
CA LYS A 137 4.64 -16.23 2.65
C LYS A 137 4.43 -15.36 3.90
N GLY A 138 3.39 -15.63 4.71
CA GLY A 138 3.11 -14.90 5.95
C GLY A 138 2.69 -13.44 5.78
N GLN A 139 2.14 -13.05 4.62
CA GLN A 139 1.83 -11.66 4.24
C GLN A 139 0.37 -11.25 4.53
N VAL A 140 -0.33 -11.97 5.40
CA VAL A 140 -1.77 -11.71 5.68
C VAL A 140 -1.96 -10.37 6.40
N GLU A 141 -1.13 -10.08 7.39
CA GLU A 141 -1.20 -8.81 8.14
C GLU A 141 -0.84 -7.62 7.25
N HIS A 142 0.16 -7.79 6.39
CA HIS A 142 0.60 -6.81 5.40
C HIS A 142 -0.53 -6.32 4.49
N VAL A 143 -1.32 -7.22 3.91
CA VAL A 143 -2.46 -6.82 3.06
C VAL A 143 -3.63 -6.25 3.87
N ARG A 144 -3.78 -6.63 5.15
CA ARG A 144 -4.75 -5.97 6.03
C ARG A 144 -4.33 -4.53 6.34
N SER A 145 -3.05 -4.29 6.59
CA SER A 145 -2.48 -2.97 6.82
C SER A 145 -2.62 -2.08 5.59
N GLU A 146 -2.30 -2.58 4.40
CA GLU A 146 -2.49 -1.86 3.12
C GLU A 146 -3.95 -1.40 2.97
N ARG A 147 -4.90 -2.34 3.11
CA ARG A 147 -6.33 -2.01 3.02
C ARG A 147 -6.76 -1.00 4.09
N ASN A 148 -6.31 -1.14 5.33
CA ASN A 148 -6.69 -0.23 6.41
C ASN A 148 -6.20 1.19 6.16
N LEU A 149 -4.91 1.34 5.82
CA LEU A 149 -4.32 2.64 5.50
C LEU A 149 -5.08 3.31 4.36
N LEU A 150 -5.32 2.60 3.26
CA LEU A 150 -6.04 3.12 2.10
C LEU A 150 -7.51 3.47 2.41
N ALA A 151 -8.13 2.80 3.38
CA ALA A 151 -9.52 3.05 3.78
C ALA A 151 -9.65 4.18 4.81
N GLU A 152 -8.63 4.41 5.64
CA GLU A 152 -8.61 5.38 6.74
C GLU A 152 -8.01 6.72 6.31
N VAL A 153 -6.95 6.70 5.49
CA VAL A 153 -6.19 7.89 5.12
C VAL A 153 -6.77 8.51 3.85
N GLY A 154 -7.67 9.48 4.01
CA GLY A 154 -8.18 10.31 2.92
C GLY A 154 -7.27 11.51 2.65
N SER A 155 -6.16 11.31 1.93
CA SER A 155 -5.22 12.38 1.55
C SER A 155 -5.04 12.45 0.04
N HIS A 156 -4.84 13.65 -0.51
CA HIS A 156 -4.56 13.84 -1.94
C HIS A 156 -3.25 13.18 -2.37
N CYS A 157 -2.33 12.98 -1.43
CA CYS A 157 -0.98 12.42 -1.64
C CYS A 157 -0.96 10.88 -1.70
N ILE A 158 -2.08 10.20 -1.48
CA ILE A 158 -2.18 8.74 -1.39
C ILE A 158 -3.21 8.24 -2.41
N VAL A 159 -2.94 7.10 -3.02
CA VAL A 159 -3.88 6.43 -3.93
C VAL A 159 -5.19 6.14 -3.21
N LYS A 160 -6.31 6.53 -3.81
CA LYS A 160 -7.65 6.33 -3.26
C LYS A 160 -8.16 4.91 -3.46
N LEU A 161 -8.65 4.28 -2.39
CA LEU A 161 -9.37 3.01 -2.44
C LEU A 161 -10.89 3.21 -2.49
N TYR A 162 -11.53 2.63 -3.50
CA TYR A 162 -12.99 2.64 -3.67
C TYR A 162 -13.64 1.41 -3.06
N TYR A 163 -13.12 0.22 -3.38
CA TYR A 163 -13.68 -1.04 -2.93
C TYR A 163 -12.57 -2.04 -2.59
N SER A 164 -12.85 -2.93 -1.65
CA SER A 164 -12.11 -4.17 -1.53
C SER A 164 -13.08 -5.33 -1.38
N PHE A 165 -12.76 -6.45 -2.02
CA PHE A 165 -13.59 -7.66 -1.95
C PHE A 165 -12.72 -8.90 -2.17
N GLN A 166 -13.32 -10.08 -2.06
CA GLN A 166 -12.60 -11.35 -2.16
C GLN A 166 -13.50 -12.43 -2.77
N ASP A 167 -12.90 -13.39 -3.46
CA ASP A 167 -13.55 -14.61 -3.93
C ASP A 167 -12.91 -15.84 -3.25
N ALA A 168 -13.04 -17.04 -3.83
CA ALA A 168 -12.45 -18.26 -3.26
C ALA A 168 -10.91 -18.31 -3.31
N GLU A 169 -10.29 -17.61 -4.25
CA GLU A 169 -8.87 -17.74 -4.58
C GLU A 169 -8.07 -16.44 -4.41
N TYR A 170 -8.72 -15.29 -4.57
CA TYR A 170 -8.09 -13.97 -4.68
C TYR A 170 -8.73 -12.93 -3.75
N LEU A 171 -7.93 -11.90 -3.46
CA LEU A 171 -8.32 -10.64 -2.87
C LEU A 171 -8.21 -9.54 -3.92
N TYR A 172 -9.13 -8.59 -3.88
CA TYR A 172 -9.24 -7.51 -4.85
C TYR A 172 -9.27 -6.16 -4.13
N LEU A 173 -8.45 -5.22 -4.60
CA LEU A 173 -8.47 -3.80 -4.25
C LEU A 173 -8.80 -3.00 -5.51
N ILE A 174 -9.86 -2.19 -5.45
CA ILE A 174 -10.27 -1.29 -6.53
C ILE A 174 -9.85 0.12 -6.16
N MET A 175 -8.91 0.65 -6.91
CA MET A 175 -8.22 1.91 -6.64
C MET A 175 -8.45 2.90 -7.79
N GLU A 176 -8.19 4.18 -7.54
CA GLU A 176 -8.12 5.16 -8.63
C GLU A 176 -7.05 4.77 -9.65
N TYR A 177 -7.36 4.96 -10.93
CA TYR A 177 -6.39 4.77 -12.00
C TYR A 177 -5.57 6.05 -12.19
N LEU A 178 -4.24 5.91 -12.20
CA LEU A 178 -3.29 7.01 -12.34
C LEU A 178 -2.53 6.87 -13.67
N PRO A 179 -2.97 7.55 -14.74
CA PRO A 179 -2.45 7.32 -16.09
C PRO A 179 -1.03 7.86 -16.33
N GLY A 180 -0.47 8.61 -15.39
CA GLY A 180 0.90 9.12 -15.46
C GLY A 180 1.97 8.05 -15.27
N GLY A 181 1.59 6.83 -14.86
CA GLY A 181 2.53 5.75 -14.59
C GLY A 181 3.24 5.91 -13.25
N ASP A 182 4.45 5.38 -13.14
CA ASP A 182 5.28 5.41 -11.94
C ASP A 182 6.57 6.22 -12.15
N MET A 183 7.15 6.73 -11.06
CA MET A 183 8.37 7.53 -11.07
C MET A 183 9.58 6.74 -11.60
N MET A 184 9.61 5.42 -11.42
CA MET A 184 10.65 4.57 -12.00
C MET A 184 10.62 4.64 -13.54
N THR A 185 9.44 4.57 -14.15
CA THR A 185 9.27 4.70 -15.60
C THR A 185 9.66 6.09 -16.09
N LEU A 186 9.40 7.16 -15.31
CA LEU A 186 9.89 8.50 -15.63
C LEU A 186 11.43 8.58 -15.59
N LEU A 187 12.06 8.04 -14.54
CA LEU A 187 13.53 8.00 -14.42
C LEU A 187 14.20 7.18 -15.51
N MET A 188 13.57 6.09 -15.96
CA MET A 188 14.06 5.32 -17.11
C MET A 188 13.95 6.06 -18.45
N ARG A 189 13.12 7.10 -18.55
CA ARG A 189 12.95 7.90 -19.78
C ARG A 189 13.87 9.10 -19.82
N GLU A 190 14.03 9.80 -18.70
CA GLU A 190 14.77 11.06 -18.61
C GLU A 190 16.24 10.88 -18.18
N ASP A 191 16.66 9.68 -17.78
CA ASP A 191 17.96 9.31 -17.20
C ASP A 191 18.27 9.98 -15.85
N THR A 192 18.11 11.30 -15.77
CA THR A 192 18.27 12.15 -14.59
C THR A 192 17.27 13.29 -14.63
N LEU A 193 16.80 13.76 -13.47
CA LEU A 193 15.92 14.91 -13.34
C LEU A 193 16.72 16.15 -12.96
N ALA A 194 16.35 17.29 -13.54
CA ALA A 194 16.89 18.58 -13.12
C ALA A 194 16.48 18.88 -11.66
N GLU A 195 17.33 19.61 -10.93
CA GLU A 195 17.11 19.86 -9.49
C GLU A 195 15.76 20.53 -9.19
N ASN A 196 15.23 21.37 -10.08
CA ASN A 196 13.90 21.97 -9.91
C ASN A 196 12.77 20.94 -10.02
N VAL A 197 12.90 19.97 -10.93
CA VAL A 197 11.93 18.88 -11.11
C VAL A 197 12.02 17.90 -9.94
N ALA A 198 13.24 17.51 -9.55
CA ALA A 198 13.47 16.65 -8.39
C ALA A 198 12.95 17.32 -7.10
N ARG A 199 13.15 18.63 -6.92
CA ARG A 199 12.64 19.38 -5.75
C ARG A 199 11.14 19.29 -5.61
N PHE A 200 10.41 19.41 -6.72
CA PHE A 200 8.96 19.27 -6.73
C PHE A 200 8.52 17.88 -6.24
N TYR A 201 9.05 16.82 -6.85
CA TYR A 201 8.67 15.45 -6.49
C TYR A 201 9.13 15.00 -5.11
N ILE A 202 10.32 15.42 -4.68
CA ILE A 202 10.78 15.17 -3.31
C ILE A 202 9.88 15.91 -2.32
N ALA A 203 9.47 17.15 -2.59
CA ALA A 203 8.55 17.89 -1.72
C ALA A 203 7.18 17.20 -1.62
N GLU A 204 6.60 16.74 -2.73
CA GLU A 204 5.34 15.98 -2.72
C GLU A 204 5.48 14.66 -1.93
N THR A 205 6.64 14.00 -2.06
CA THR A 205 6.93 12.75 -1.34
C THR A 205 7.08 13.01 0.15
N VAL A 206 7.66 14.15 0.57
CA VAL A 206 7.69 14.55 1.98
C VAL A 206 6.28 14.69 2.55
N LEU A 207 5.36 15.34 1.82
CA LEU A 207 3.97 15.48 2.26
C LEU A 207 3.24 14.13 2.33
N ALA A 208 3.49 13.24 1.36
CA ALA A 208 2.90 11.90 1.35
C ALA A 208 3.38 11.06 2.55
N ILE A 209 4.69 11.04 2.81
CA ILE A 209 5.29 10.32 3.94
C ILE A 209 4.83 10.92 5.27
N GLU A 210 4.81 12.25 5.40
CA GLU A 210 4.28 12.92 6.59
C GLU A 210 2.81 12.55 6.85
N SER A 211 1.99 12.48 5.80
CA SER A 211 0.57 12.11 5.90
C SER A 211 0.38 10.71 6.47
N ILE A 212 1.17 9.71 6.04
CA ILE A 212 1.08 8.35 6.59
C ILE A 212 1.65 8.26 8.01
N HIS A 213 2.73 8.98 8.31
CA HIS A 213 3.34 9.00 9.65
C HIS A 213 2.40 9.63 10.68
N LYS A 214 1.67 10.69 10.32
CA LYS A 214 0.62 11.30 11.17
C LYS A 214 -0.52 10.34 11.53
N HIS A 215 -0.77 9.34 10.68
CA HIS A 215 -1.76 8.29 10.94
C HIS A 215 -1.14 7.04 11.59
N ASN A 216 0.08 7.15 12.13
CA ASN A 216 0.81 6.07 12.79
C ASN A 216 1.11 4.87 11.89
N TYR A 217 1.42 5.09 10.61
CA TYR A 217 1.90 4.05 9.70
C TYR A 217 3.34 4.37 9.26
N ILE A 218 4.18 3.34 9.15
CA ILE A 218 5.51 3.41 8.52
C ILE A 218 5.44 2.65 7.20
N HIS A 219 5.97 3.20 6.10
CA HIS A 219 5.87 2.56 4.79
C HIS A 219 6.83 1.39 4.60
N ARG A 220 8.12 1.57 4.94
CA ARG A 220 9.20 0.58 4.87
C ARG A 220 9.61 0.10 3.47
N ASP A 221 9.02 0.66 2.42
CA ASP A 221 9.29 0.28 1.02
C ASP A 221 9.07 1.47 0.08
N ILE A 222 9.54 2.64 0.50
CA ILE A 222 9.53 3.83 -0.35
C ILE A 222 10.57 3.63 -1.45
N LYS A 223 10.11 3.61 -2.70
CA LYS A 223 10.92 3.41 -3.91
C LYS A 223 10.22 4.06 -5.11
N PRO A 224 10.92 4.36 -6.21
CA PRO A 224 10.31 5.06 -7.34
C PRO A 224 9.14 4.30 -7.98
N ASP A 225 9.15 2.96 -7.94
CA ASP A 225 8.05 2.13 -8.46
C ASP A 225 6.72 2.35 -7.69
N ASN A 226 6.79 2.80 -6.43
CA ASN A 226 5.63 3.02 -5.57
C ASN A 226 5.11 4.47 -5.60
N LEU A 227 5.83 5.38 -6.28
CA LEU A 227 5.44 6.78 -6.47
C LEU A 227 4.73 6.92 -7.82
N LEU A 228 3.40 6.97 -7.81
CA LEU A 228 2.59 7.03 -9.03
C LEU A 228 2.27 8.48 -9.41
N LEU A 229 2.06 8.74 -10.69
CA LEU A 229 1.74 10.06 -11.21
C LEU A 229 0.30 10.11 -11.74
N ASP A 230 -0.45 11.14 -11.34
CA ASP A 230 -1.78 11.38 -11.88
C ASP A 230 -1.74 11.98 -13.31
N LYS A 231 -2.92 12.24 -13.88
CA LYS A 231 -3.03 12.83 -15.24
C LYS A 231 -2.43 14.25 -15.36
N ASN A 232 -2.30 14.95 -14.25
CA ASN A 232 -1.76 16.31 -14.19
C ASN A 232 -0.25 16.29 -13.89
N GLY A 233 0.30 15.15 -13.45
CA GLY A 233 1.71 14.96 -13.12
C GLY A 233 2.03 15.05 -11.63
N HIS A 234 1.03 15.12 -10.75
CA HIS A 234 1.24 15.11 -9.30
C HIS A 234 1.46 13.69 -8.79
N MET A 235 2.33 13.57 -7.80
CA MET A 235 2.71 12.30 -7.21
C MET A 235 1.69 11.82 -6.17
N LYS A 236 1.38 10.52 -6.19
CA LYS A 236 0.59 9.81 -5.19
C LYS A 236 1.30 8.53 -4.77
N LEU A 237 1.35 8.30 -3.47
CA LEU A 237 1.97 7.12 -2.89
C LEU A 237 1.07 5.90 -3.00
N SER A 238 1.65 4.77 -3.39
CA SER A 238 0.99 3.48 -3.61
C SER A 238 1.75 2.33 -2.95
N ASP A 239 1.15 1.13 -2.98
CA ASP A 239 1.72 -0.13 -2.48
C ASP A 239 2.17 -0.12 -1.01
N PHE A 240 1.17 0.04 -0.13
CA PHE A 240 1.32 -0.02 1.32
C PHE A 240 1.42 -1.46 1.85
N GLY A 241 1.74 -2.43 1.00
CA GLY A 241 1.83 -3.85 1.36
C GLY A 241 2.88 -4.14 2.43
N LEU A 242 3.88 -3.27 2.58
CA LEU A 242 4.84 -3.36 3.67
C LEU A 242 4.56 -2.36 4.79
N CYS A 243 3.41 -1.68 4.83
CA CYS A 243 3.12 -0.78 5.94
C CYS A 243 2.88 -1.52 7.24
N LYS A 244 3.36 -0.97 8.36
CA LYS A 244 3.05 -1.48 9.70
C LYS A 244 2.51 -0.34 10.57
N PRO A 245 1.41 -0.54 11.31
CA PRO A 245 1.00 0.41 12.33
C PRO A 245 2.08 0.50 13.41
N ILE A 246 2.34 1.72 13.89
CA ILE A 246 3.26 1.95 15.00
C ILE A 246 2.63 1.34 16.25
N ASP A 247 3.20 0.24 16.73
CA ASP A 247 2.77 -0.41 17.95
C ASP A 247 3.62 0.13 19.11
N CYS A 248 3.13 1.20 19.76
CA CYS A 248 3.83 1.92 20.84
C CYS A 248 4.11 1.07 22.10
N THR A 249 3.83 -0.24 22.07
CA THR A 249 4.00 -1.16 23.19
C THR A 249 5.19 -2.12 23.03
N LYS A 250 5.93 -2.07 21.91
CA LYS A 250 7.06 -2.97 21.62
C LYS A 250 8.33 -2.23 21.16
N LEU A 251 8.64 -1.10 21.77
CA LEU A 251 9.95 -0.44 21.66
C LEU A 251 10.72 -0.68 22.95
N SER A 252 11.40 -1.82 23.04
CA SER A 252 12.45 -2.02 24.05
C SER A 252 13.56 -2.99 23.60
N THR A 253 14.76 -2.40 23.54
CA THR A 253 16.11 -2.89 23.90
C THR A 253 16.68 -4.13 23.24
N LEU A 254 17.77 -3.97 22.49
CA LEU A 254 18.96 -4.84 22.55
C LEU A 254 20.25 -4.00 22.34
N ASN A 255 21.28 -4.34 23.14
CA ASN A 255 22.50 -3.57 23.41
C ASN A 255 23.57 -3.63 22.31
N GLU A 256 24.48 -2.66 22.32
CA GLU A 256 25.54 -2.40 21.33
C GLU A 256 26.84 -3.22 21.50
N ASP A 257 26.98 -4.03 22.55
CA ASP A 257 28.26 -4.64 22.92
C ASP A 257 28.36 -6.13 22.55
N GLU A 258 28.71 -6.44 21.30
CA GLU A 258 29.50 -7.65 20.99
C GLU A 258 30.66 -7.31 20.04
N PRO A 259 31.93 -7.57 20.42
CA PRO A 259 33.08 -7.32 19.56
C PRO A 259 33.24 -8.40 18.49
N MET A 260 33.51 -7.95 17.25
CA MET A 260 33.78 -8.78 16.08
C MET A 260 35.13 -9.51 16.20
N THR A 261 35.14 -10.84 16.13
CA THR A 261 36.35 -11.65 15.91
C THR A 261 36.46 -12.12 14.44
N ASP A 262 37.69 -12.20 13.96
CA ASP A 262 38.13 -12.38 12.57
C ASP A 262 37.91 -13.81 12.01
N GLU A 263 36.94 -14.57 12.51
CA GLU A 263 36.69 -15.97 12.11
C GLU A 263 35.56 -16.15 11.07
N ASN A 264 34.73 -15.13 10.82
CA ASN A 264 33.61 -15.24 9.87
C ASN A 264 33.98 -14.99 8.39
N LEU A 265 35.27 -14.90 8.07
CA LEU A 265 35.78 -14.65 6.71
C LEU A 265 35.91 -15.90 5.83
N ARG A 266 35.48 -17.09 6.28
CA ARG A 266 35.77 -18.35 5.56
C ARG A 266 34.64 -19.28 5.18
N GLU A 267 33.37 -18.95 5.38
CA GLU A 267 32.28 -19.84 4.93
C GLU A 267 31.31 -19.16 3.97
N SER A 268 31.61 -19.32 2.67
CA SER A 268 30.66 -19.73 1.63
C SER A 268 31.42 -19.82 0.29
N MET A 269 32.29 -20.83 0.18
CA MET A 269 32.60 -21.42 -1.12
C MET A 269 31.51 -22.43 -1.45
N ASP A 270 31.08 -22.38 -2.72
CA ASP A 270 30.61 -23.47 -3.59
C ASP A 270 29.28 -23.14 -4.29
N ILE A 271 29.02 -23.38 -5.57
CA ILE A 271 29.76 -23.81 -6.78
C ILE A 271 28.81 -23.39 -7.92
N ASP A 272 29.27 -22.67 -8.94
CA ASP A 272 29.04 -23.10 -10.33
C ASP A 272 30.05 -22.44 -11.27
N TYR A 273 30.84 -23.29 -11.91
CA TYR A 273 32.00 -22.94 -12.73
C TYR A 273 31.61 -23.15 -14.18
N SER A 274 31.10 -22.10 -14.81
CA SER A 274 31.01 -22.01 -16.27
C SER A 274 32.02 -20.95 -16.73
N LEU A 275 33.19 -21.44 -17.13
CA LEU A 275 34.29 -20.68 -17.70
C LEU A 275 33.83 -19.95 -18.97
N SER A 276 33.77 -18.62 -18.91
CA SER A 276 34.18 -17.79 -20.05
C SER A 276 35.30 -16.87 -19.60
N ASP A 277 36.49 -17.28 -20.00
CA ASP A 277 37.78 -16.64 -19.88
C ASP A 277 37.72 -15.16 -20.32
N THR A 278 37.86 -14.23 -19.37
CA THR A 278 38.46 -12.91 -19.63
C THR A 278 39.15 -12.43 -18.37
N ALA A 279 40.45 -12.67 -18.32
CA ALA A 279 41.39 -11.90 -17.54
C ALA A 279 41.31 -10.42 -17.95
N ASN A 280 40.45 -9.66 -17.29
CA ASN A 280 40.56 -8.21 -17.19
C ASN A 280 40.03 -7.80 -15.81
N GLY A 281 40.90 -7.12 -15.05
CA GLY A 281 40.64 -6.73 -13.67
C GLY A 281 39.32 -5.99 -13.50
N ARG A 282 38.81 -6.02 -12.26
CA ARG A 282 37.64 -5.28 -11.79
C ARG A 282 37.80 -3.80 -12.14
N ARG A 283 37.36 -3.41 -13.33
CA ARG A 283 37.31 -2.03 -13.78
C ARG A 283 36.14 -1.40 -13.04
N TRP A 284 36.42 -0.46 -12.15
CA TRP A 284 35.38 0.41 -11.60
C TRP A 284 34.62 1.01 -12.77
N ARG A 285 33.32 0.71 -12.88
CA ARG A 285 32.49 1.22 -13.96
C ARG A 285 32.40 2.75 -13.85
N SER A 286 32.56 3.43 -14.98
CA SER A 286 32.29 4.88 -15.03
C SER A 286 30.83 5.18 -14.65
N PRO A 287 30.49 6.39 -14.17
CA PRO A 287 29.10 6.73 -13.83
C PRO A 287 28.11 6.45 -14.97
N ASN A 288 28.48 6.74 -16.22
CA ASN A 288 27.65 6.42 -17.39
C ASN A 288 27.48 4.91 -17.61
N GLU A 289 28.53 4.11 -17.38
CA GLU A 289 28.45 2.65 -17.44
C GLU A 289 27.57 2.08 -16.31
N GLN A 290 27.54 2.73 -15.13
CA GLN A 290 26.65 2.35 -14.03
C GLN A 290 25.19 2.66 -14.34
N LEU A 291 24.89 3.85 -14.88
CA LEU A 291 23.55 4.24 -15.30
C LEU A 291 22.98 3.27 -16.35
N GLN A 292 23.72 3.02 -17.44
CA GLN A 292 23.27 2.10 -18.49
C GLN A 292 23.06 0.67 -17.94
N HIS A 293 23.91 0.26 -17.00
CA HIS A 293 23.79 -1.05 -16.37
C HIS A 293 22.58 -1.14 -15.45
N TRP A 294 22.36 -0.12 -14.63
CA TRP A 294 21.19 0.03 -13.76
C TRP A 294 19.91 -0.09 -14.58
N GLN A 295 19.75 0.71 -15.63
CA GLN A 295 18.56 0.68 -16.49
C GLN A 295 18.30 -0.70 -17.12
N LYS A 296 19.35 -1.37 -17.61
CA LYS A 296 19.22 -2.71 -18.21
C LYS A 296 18.82 -3.77 -17.19
N ASN A 297 19.40 -3.74 -15.99
CA ASN A 297 19.12 -4.72 -14.95
C ASN A 297 17.83 -4.42 -14.20
N ARG A 298 17.46 -3.16 -14.04
CA ARG A 298 16.25 -2.76 -13.32
C ARG A 298 14.98 -3.23 -14.01
N ARG A 299 14.94 -3.21 -15.35
CA ARG A 299 13.87 -3.86 -16.13
C ARG A 299 13.72 -5.34 -15.81
N LYS A 300 14.80 -6.05 -15.47
CA LYS A 300 14.74 -7.46 -15.04
C LYS A 300 14.36 -7.61 -13.56
N LEU A 301 14.87 -6.72 -12.71
CA LEU A 301 14.64 -6.74 -11.27
C LEU A 301 13.23 -6.33 -10.86
N ALA A 302 12.55 -5.48 -11.65
CA ALA A 302 11.13 -5.14 -11.46
C ALA A 302 10.22 -6.39 -11.44
N PHE A 303 10.66 -7.48 -12.09
CA PHE A 303 9.93 -8.75 -12.16
C PHE A 303 10.45 -9.83 -11.20
N SER A 304 11.50 -9.53 -10.42
CA SER A 304 12.09 -10.47 -9.45
C SER A 304 11.30 -10.46 -8.14
N THR A 305 11.07 -11.65 -7.57
CA THR A 305 10.49 -11.80 -6.23
C THR A 305 11.43 -11.33 -5.12
N VAL A 306 12.73 -11.32 -5.41
CA VAL A 306 13.77 -10.73 -4.56
C VAL A 306 13.90 -9.28 -5.03
N GLY A 307 13.10 -8.38 -4.44
CA GLY A 307 13.17 -6.95 -4.73
C GLY A 307 14.58 -6.40 -4.51
N THR A 308 14.85 -5.17 -4.95
CA THR A 308 16.20 -4.62 -4.84
C THR A 308 16.36 -3.79 -3.56
N PRO A 309 17.38 -4.07 -2.72
CA PRO A 309 17.51 -3.45 -1.40
C PRO A 309 18.01 -2.00 -1.44
N ASP A 310 18.13 -1.37 -2.62
CA ASP A 310 18.84 -0.10 -2.82
C ASP A 310 18.33 1.07 -1.97
N TYR A 311 17.04 1.05 -1.59
CA TYR A 311 16.39 2.10 -0.82
C TYR A 311 16.23 1.75 0.66
N ILE A 312 16.62 0.53 1.08
CA ILE A 312 16.42 0.06 2.45
C ILE A 312 17.42 0.75 3.39
N ALA A 313 16.92 1.25 4.51
CA ALA A 313 17.75 1.86 5.54
C ALA A 313 18.64 0.85 6.28
N PRO A 314 19.86 1.22 6.71
CA PRO A 314 20.80 0.31 7.34
C PRO A 314 20.25 -0.31 8.64
N GLU A 315 19.51 0.44 9.44
CA GLU A 315 18.89 -0.06 10.68
C GLU A 315 17.82 -1.15 10.43
N VAL A 316 17.15 -1.12 9.27
CA VAL A 316 16.18 -2.14 8.85
C VAL A 316 16.93 -3.43 8.47
N LEU A 317 18.06 -3.32 7.77
CA LEU A 317 18.91 -4.47 7.43
C LEU A 317 19.55 -5.11 8.67
N LEU A 318 20.01 -4.28 9.60
CA LEU A 318 20.66 -4.71 10.84
C LEU A 318 19.67 -5.19 11.91
N LYS A 319 18.37 -5.07 11.68
CA LYS A 319 17.28 -5.46 12.61
C LYS A 319 17.43 -4.84 14.01
N LYS A 320 18.04 -3.65 14.12
CA LYS A 320 18.30 -2.95 15.40
C LYS A 320 17.06 -2.26 16.00
N GLY A 321 15.87 -2.58 15.50
CA GLY A 321 14.70 -1.73 15.65
C GLY A 321 14.77 -0.55 14.69
N TYR A 322 13.62 -0.10 14.23
CA TYR A 322 13.48 1.04 13.33
C TYR A 322 12.13 1.71 13.57
N GLY A 323 12.07 3.00 13.33
CA GLY A 323 10.87 3.82 13.38
C GLY A 323 10.55 4.45 12.02
N VAL A 324 9.86 5.59 12.08
CA VAL A 324 9.42 6.37 10.92
C VAL A 324 10.58 6.91 10.07
N GLU A 325 11.75 7.05 10.68
CA GLU A 325 12.96 7.60 10.08
C GLU A 325 13.53 6.77 8.90
N CYS A 326 13.18 5.48 8.81
CA CYS A 326 13.66 4.62 7.72
C CYS A 326 13.07 5.04 6.35
N ASP A 327 11.87 5.64 6.34
CA ASP A 327 11.25 6.17 5.13
C ASP A 327 12.02 7.41 4.62
N TRP A 328 12.59 8.21 5.52
CA TRP A 328 13.42 9.37 5.16
C TRP A 328 14.78 8.98 4.54
N TRP A 329 15.37 7.86 4.99
CA TRP A 329 16.53 7.29 4.31
C TRP A 329 16.20 6.91 2.87
N SER A 330 15.08 6.21 2.69
CA SER A 330 14.59 5.77 1.39
C SER A 330 14.39 6.96 0.45
N LEU A 331 13.81 8.06 0.96
CA LEU A 331 13.66 9.32 0.23
C LEU A 331 15.00 9.93 -0.19
N GLY A 332 16.02 9.89 0.68
CA GLY A 332 17.38 10.33 0.34
C GLY A 332 18.01 9.50 -0.79
N ALA A 333 17.79 8.19 -0.80
CA ALA A 333 18.26 7.31 -1.87
C ALA A 333 17.55 7.60 -3.20
N ILE A 334 16.24 7.88 -3.17
CA ILE A 334 15.47 8.32 -4.34
C ILE A 334 15.95 9.69 -4.83
N MET A 335 16.18 10.65 -3.93
CA MET A 335 16.70 11.97 -4.30
C MET A 335 18.07 11.85 -4.99
N TYR A 336 18.95 10.99 -4.48
CA TYR A 336 20.22 10.70 -5.13
C TYR A 336 19.99 10.10 -6.54
N GLU A 337 19.12 9.09 -6.68
CA GLU A 337 18.83 8.48 -7.98
C GLU A 337 18.23 9.49 -8.97
N MET A 338 17.30 10.34 -8.54
CA MET A 338 16.73 11.39 -9.40
C MET A 338 17.82 12.30 -9.96
N LEU A 339 18.80 12.67 -9.14
CA LEU A 339 19.81 13.65 -9.52
C LEU A 339 21.05 13.04 -10.20
N VAL A 340 21.36 11.77 -9.92
CA VAL A 340 22.58 11.08 -10.38
C VAL A 340 22.29 10.01 -11.44
N GLY A 341 21.07 9.48 -11.45
CA GLY A 341 20.55 8.50 -12.42
C GLY A 341 20.59 7.04 -11.95
N TYR A 342 21.24 6.75 -10.82
CA TYR A 342 21.25 5.42 -10.21
C TYR A 342 21.30 5.52 -8.68
N PRO A 343 20.83 4.50 -7.93
CA PRO A 343 20.86 4.53 -6.47
C PRO A 343 22.29 4.57 -5.89
N PRO A 344 22.51 5.23 -4.74
CA PRO A 344 23.85 5.50 -4.22
C PRO A 344 24.68 4.24 -3.89
N PHE A 345 24.00 3.13 -3.58
CA PHE A 345 24.64 1.89 -3.15
C PHE A 345 24.50 0.74 -4.16
N TYR A 346 24.07 1.05 -5.39
CA TYR A 346 23.80 0.05 -6.41
C TYR A 346 24.99 -0.90 -6.66
N SER A 347 24.67 -2.19 -6.83
CA SER A 347 25.61 -3.25 -7.20
C SER A 347 24.89 -4.37 -7.96
N ASP A 348 25.66 -5.17 -8.69
CA ASP A 348 25.13 -6.30 -9.49
C ASP A 348 24.54 -7.40 -8.60
N ASP A 349 25.05 -7.53 -7.38
CA ASP A 349 24.64 -8.51 -6.38
C ASP A 349 23.93 -7.82 -5.21
N PRO A 350 22.68 -8.21 -4.87
CA PRO A 350 21.92 -7.63 -3.77
C PRO A 350 22.63 -7.69 -2.41
N ILE A 351 23.40 -8.75 -2.14
CA ILE A 351 24.14 -8.88 -0.88
C ILE A 351 25.25 -7.81 -0.81
N THR A 352 25.92 -7.57 -1.93
CA THR A 352 26.91 -6.49 -2.06
C THR A 352 26.27 -5.12 -1.90
N THR A 353 25.07 -4.89 -2.44
CA THR A 353 24.28 -3.67 -2.17
C THR A 353 24.02 -3.51 -0.67
N CYS A 354 23.54 -4.55 0.01
CA CYS A 354 23.33 -4.52 1.47
C CYS A 354 24.61 -4.20 2.24
N ARG A 355 25.76 -4.77 1.86
CA ARG A 355 27.06 -4.46 2.46
C ARG A 355 27.45 -2.99 2.27
N LYS A 356 27.23 -2.43 1.08
CA LYS A 356 27.47 -1.00 0.80
C LYS A 356 26.57 -0.10 1.64
N ILE A 357 25.29 -0.47 1.82
CA ILE A 357 24.33 0.26 2.67
C ILE A 357 24.78 0.25 4.13
N VAL A 358 25.15 -0.91 4.68
CA VAL A 358 25.63 -1.01 6.08
C VAL A 358 26.90 -0.19 6.28
N HIS A 359 27.77 -0.13 5.28
CA HIS A 359 29.00 0.67 5.30
C HIS A 359 28.87 2.01 4.56
N TRP A 360 27.68 2.61 4.55
CA TRP A 360 27.34 3.79 3.74
C TRP A 360 28.36 4.94 3.87
N ARG A 361 28.96 5.16 5.05
CA ARG A 361 29.98 6.20 5.29
C ARG A 361 31.17 6.10 4.32
N SER A 362 31.53 4.89 3.91
CA SER A 362 32.66 4.63 3.01
C SER A 362 32.25 4.56 1.54
N TYR A 363 30.95 4.37 1.26
CA TYR A 363 30.43 4.07 -0.08
C TYR A 363 29.55 5.17 -0.66
N LEU A 364 29.00 6.08 0.14
CA LEU A 364 28.28 7.25 -0.34
C LEU A 364 29.27 8.19 -1.02
N LYS A 365 29.21 8.25 -2.34
CA LYS A 365 30.08 9.09 -3.17
C LYS A 365 29.25 9.81 -4.21
N PHE A 366 29.58 11.07 -4.48
CA PHE A 366 28.96 11.85 -5.53
C PHE A 366 29.87 11.85 -6.76
N PRO A 367 29.37 11.51 -7.96
CA PRO A 367 30.17 11.61 -9.17
C PRO A 367 30.49 13.08 -9.49
N GLU A 368 31.54 13.31 -10.28
CA GLU A 368 31.94 14.67 -10.70
C GLU A 368 30.93 15.30 -11.66
N ASN A 369 30.23 14.46 -12.43
CA ASN A 369 29.13 14.83 -13.31
C ASN A 369 27.94 13.87 -13.07
N PRO A 370 26.70 14.37 -12.91
CA PRO A 370 26.30 15.78 -12.95
C PRO A 370 26.76 16.60 -11.73
N ARG A 371 26.96 17.91 -11.92
CA ARG A 371 27.32 18.83 -10.82
C ARG A 371 26.09 19.17 -9.99
N LEU A 372 25.95 18.52 -8.85
CA LEU A 372 24.91 18.82 -7.87
C LEU A 372 25.25 20.07 -7.06
N SER A 373 24.22 20.86 -6.73
CA SER A 373 24.32 22.00 -5.82
C SER A 373 24.83 21.58 -4.42
N PRO A 374 25.53 22.46 -3.70
CA PRO A 374 25.92 22.20 -2.31
C PRO A 374 24.73 21.85 -1.43
N GLU A 375 23.58 22.50 -1.63
CA GLU A 375 22.35 22.29 -0.88
C GLU A 375 21.75 20.91 -1.17
N ALA A 376 21.80 20.43 -2.41
CA ALA A 376 21.34 19.08 -2.77
C ALA A 376 22.21 18.02 -2.09
N LYS A 377 23.54 18.20 -2.11
CA LYS A 377 24.49 17.29 -1.45
C LYS A 377 24.29 17.28 0.06
N ASP A 378 24.09 18.46 0.68
CA ASP A 378 23.83 18.56 2.12
C ASP A 378 22.55 17.81 2.50
N LEU A 379 21.46 18.02 1.76
CA LEU A 379 20.19 17.34 2.03
C LEU A 379 20.31 15.82 1.89
N ILE A 380 20.95 15.32 0.83
CA ILE A 380 21.19 13.88 0.64
C ILE A 380 22.00 13.31 1.81
N CYS A 381 23.07 13.99 2.24
CA CYS A 381 23.89 13.54 3.37
C CYS A 381 23.10 13.55 4.70
N ARG A 382 22.17 14.49 4.89
CA ARG A 382 21.31 14.53 6.08
C ARG A 382 20.19 13.48 6.09
N PHE A 383 19.80 12.97 4.92
CA PHE A 383 18.92 11.80 4.83
C PHE A 383 19.72 10.50 5.00
N LEU A 384 20.84 10.38 4.31
CA LEU A 384 21.69 9.19 4.27
C LEU A 384 22.74 9.22 5.38
N CYS A 385 22.27 9.30 6.62
CA CYS A 385 23.10 9.22 7.82
C CYS A 385 22.49 8.32 8.90
N ASP A 386 23.16 8.23 10.05
CA ASP A 386 22.64 7.52 11.22
C ASP A 386 21.31 8.09 11.69
N VAL A 387 20.47 7.22 12.25
CA VAL A 387 19.10 7.52 12.71
C VAL A 387 19.06 8.74 13.64
N ASP A 388 19.99 8.84 14.60
CA ASP A 388 20.00 9.89 15.62
C ASP A 388 20.24 11.30 15.05
N HIS A 389 20.90 11.38 13.89
CA HIS A 389 21.24 12.64 13.22
C HIS A 389 20.40 12.89 11.97
N ARG A 390 19.54 11.93 11.59
CA ARG A 390 18.78 11.98 10.36
C ARG A 390 17.75 13.09 10.40
N ILE A 391 17.73 13.91 9.35
CA ILE A 391 16.70 14.93 9.20
C ILE A 391 15.33 14.27 9.06
N GLY A 392 14.32 14.78 9.78
CA GLY A 392 12.99 14.19 9.81
C GLY A 392 12.72 13.28 11.01
N SER A 393 13.75 12.90 11.78
CA SER A 393 13.56 12.17 13.05
C SER A 393 12.76 12.96 14.07
N GLY A 394 12.89 14.30 14.08
CA GLY A 394 12.06 15.21 14.88
C GLY A 394 10.75 15.66 14.21
N GLY A 395 10.40 15.08 13.06
CA GLY A 395 9.24 15.46 12.26
C GLY A 395 9.60 16.09 10.91
N ALA A 396 8.65 16.02 9.98
CA ALA A 396 8.84 16.46 8.59
C ALA A 396 9.17 17.95 8.45
N ASP A 397 8.82 18.79 9.43
CA ASP A 397 9.09 20.23 9.39
C ASP A 397 10.61 20.56 9.34
N GLN A 398 11.45 19.69 9.92
CA GLN A 398 12.90 19.82 9.77
C GLN A 398 13.34 19.72 8.32
N ILE A 399 12.73 18.79 7.57
CA ILE A 399 12.99 18.60 6.13
C ILE A 399 12.49 19.80 5.36
N LYS A 400 11.26 20.26 5.66
CA LYS A 400 10.64 21.40 4.97
C LYS A 400 11.41 22.71 5.12
N ALA A 401 12.08 22.89 6.26
CA ALA A 401 12.90 24.07 6.55
C ALA A 401 14.29 24.03 5.88
N HIS A 402 14.67 22.94 5.22
CA HIS A 402 15.99 22.82 4.61
C HIS A 402 16.17 23.81 3.44
N PRO A 403 17.33 24.50 3.31
CA PRO A 403 17.55 25.51 2.26
C PRO A 403 17.34 25.03 0.83
N TRP A 404 17.52 23.72 0.58
CA TRP A 404 17.26 23.13 -0.73
C TRP A 404 15.79 23.26 -1.18
N PHE A 405 14.83 23.41 -0.26
CA PHE A 405 13.41 23.67 -0.57
C PHE A 405 13.06 25.16 -0.60
N HIS A 406 14.04 26.05 -0.72
CA HIS A 406 13.78 27.47 -0.84
C HIS A 406 12.81 27.76 -2.02
N GLY A 407 11.73 28.49 -1.74
CA GLY A 407 10.70 28.84 -2.72
C GLY A 407 9.58 27.81 -2.89
N VAL A 408 9.59 26.69 -2.15
CA VAL A 408 8.49 25.71 -2.18
C VAL A 408 7.31 26.19 -1.33
N GLU A 409 6.13 26.31 -1.95
CA GLU A 409 4.86 26.58 -1.26
C GLU A 409 4.19 25.26 -0.84
N TRP A 410 4.51 24.76 0.36
CA TRP A 410 4.07 23.44 0.85
C TRP A 410 2.55 23.24 0.85
N ASP A 411 1.77 24.25 1.27
CA ASP A 411 0.31 24.12 1.40
C ASP A 411 -0.42 24.11 0.05
N LYS A 412 0.22 24.64 -1.00
CA LYS A 412 -0.36 24.74 -2.36
C LYS A 412 0.29 23.80 -3.36
N LEU A 413 1.17 22.90 -2.92
CA LEU A 413 1.99 22.11 -3.83
C LEU A 413 1.15 21.27 -4.82
N TYR A 414 0.01 20.75 -4.36
CA TYR A 414 -0.96 20.00 -5.18
C TYR A 414 -1.95 20.89 -5.96
N GLU A 415 -1.93 22.21 -5.76
CA GLU A 415 -2.70 23.19 -6.53
C GLU A 415 -1.86 23.84 -7.63
N MET A 416 -0.53 23.78 -7.51
CA MET A 416 0.43 24.28 -8.49
C MET A 416 0.49 23.37 -9.72
N GLU A 417 0.99 23.89 -10.84
CA GLU A 417 1.29 23.05 -12.02
C GLU A 417 2.45 22.11 -11.72
N ALA A 418 2.27 20.82 -12.02
CA ALA A 418 3.30 19.81 -11.77
C ALA A 418 4.56 20.05 -12.62
N ALA A 419 5.72 19.69 -12.08
CA ALA A 419 7.01 19.90 -12.74
C ALA A 419 7.18 19.09 -14.04
N PHE A 420 6.48 17.95 -14.15
CA PHE A 420 6.39 17.17 -15.37
C PHE A 420 4.95 16.70 -15.58
N LYS A 421 4.40 17.02 -16.75
CA LYS A 421 3.06 16.61 -17.13
C LYS A 421 3.12 15.40 -18.07
N PRO A 422 2.62 14.24 -17.66
CA PRO A 422 2.64 13.05 -18.50
C PRO A 422 1.76 13.26 -19.74
N GLN A 423 2.20 12.71 -20.87
CA GLN A 423 1.35 12.62 -22.05
C GLN A 423 0.31 11.52 -21.81
N VAL A 424 -0.96 11.89 -21.93
CA VAL A 424 -2.11 10.98 -21.75
C VAL A 424 -3.12 11.36 -22.83
N ASN A 425 -3.35 10.44 -23.77
CA ASN A 425 -4.17 10.65 -24.97
C ASN A 425 -5.65 10.39 -24.72
N ASP A 426 -5.97 9.42 -23.86
CA ASP A 426 -7.33 9.01 -23.53
C ASP A 426 -7.43 8.45 -22.09
N GLU A 427 -8.65 8.16 -21.63
CA GLU A 427 -8.92 7.67 -20.27
C GLU A 427 -8.43 6.24 -20.00
N LEU A 428 -8.12 5.49 -21.05
CA LEU A 428 -7.60 4.12 -21.00
C LEU A 428 -6.11 4.05 -21.36
N ASP A 429 -5.44 5.21 -21.48
CA ASP A 429 -4.11 5.29 -22.05
C ASP A 429 -3.07 4.69 -21.12
N THR A 430 -2.53 3.56 -21.53
CA THR A 430 -1.51 2.80 -20.79
C THR A 430 -0.08 3.06 -21.29
N GLN A 431 0.16 4.11 -22.10
CA GLN A 431 1.50 4.36 -22.67
C GLN A 431 2.59 4.66 -21.63
N ASN A 432 2.20 5.13 -20.44
CA ASN A 432 3.12 5.40 -19.34
C ASN A 432 3.41 4.18 -18.46
N PHE A 433 2.86 3.01 -18.83
CA PHE A 433 3.12 1.75 -18.16
C PHE A 433 4.00 0.85 -19.03
N GLN A 434 4.70 -0.08 -18.39
CA GLN A 434 5.37 -1.15 -19.11
C GLN A 434 4.34 -2.05 -19.77
N LYS A 435 4.58 -2.43 -21.04
CA LYS A 435 3.70 -3.37 -21.75
C LYS A 435 4.00 -4.78 -21.26
N PHE A 436 2.94 -5.49 -20.87
CA PHE A 436 3.01 -6.89 -20.48
C PHE A 436 2.41 -7.75 -21.59
N ASP A 437 3.07 -8.84 -21.93
CA ASP A 437 2.46 -9.85 -22.81
C ASP A 437 1.22 -10.41 -22.09
N GLU A 438 0.07 -10.35 -22.78
CA GLU A 438 -1.15 -11.02 -22.36
C GLU A 438 -0.85 -12.52 -22.32
N VAL A 439 -0.71 -13.05 -21.10
CA VAL A 439 -0.71 -14.50 -20.92
C VAL A 439 -2.16 -14.91 -21.09
N ASP A 440 -2.44 -15.72 -22.13
CA ASP A 440 -3.78 -16.21 -22.45
C ASP A 440 -4.56 -16.52 -21.16
N PRO A 441 -5.78 -15.98 -20.99
CA PRO A 441 -6.57 -16.30 -19.82
C PRO A 441 -6.75 -17.81 -19.77
N ALA A 442 -6.26 -18.43 -18.70
CA ALA A 442 -6.50 -19.85 -18.46
C ALA A 442 -8.00 -20.11 -18.65
N PRO A 443 -8.39 -21.14 -19.43
CA PRO A 443 -9.76 -21.29 -19.90
C PRO A 443 -10.74 -21.23 -18.74
N ALA A 444 -11.69 -20.31 -18.85
CA ALA A 444 -12.77 -20.14 -17.88
C ALA A 444 -13.41 -21.51 -17.64
N ARG A 445 -13.22 -22.06 -16.43
CA ARG A 445 -13.98 -23.24 -16.02
C ARG A 445 -15.44 -22.82 -15.95
N THR A 446 -16.20 -23.20 -16.96
CA THR A 446 -17.66 -23.10 -17.00
C THR A 446 -18.25 -23.98 -15.90
N GLY A 447 -18.34 -23.43 -14.70
CA GLY A 447 -19.09 -23.97 -13.58
C GLY A 447 -20.28 -23.06 -13.31
N SER A 448 -21.34 -23.16 -14.11
CA SER A 448 -22.67 -22.66 -13.74
C SER A 448 -23.15 -23.42 -12.51
N GLY A 449 -22.81 -22.91 -11.33
CA GLY A 449 -23.22 -23.43 -10.03
C GLY A 449 -24.08 -22.41 -9.31
N SER A 450 -25.38 -22.70 -9.23
CA SER A 450 -26.38 -22.02 -8.40
C SER A 450 -25.80 -21.54 -7.06
N SER A 451 -26.14 -20.31 -6.65
CA SER A 451 -25.77 -19.69 -5.36
C SER A 451 -26.05 -20.60 -4.16
N ARG A 452 -25.14 -21.54 -3.87
CA ARG A 452 -25.09 -22.26 -2.61
C ARG A 452 -24.20 -21.49 -1.67
N LYS A 453 -24.80 -21.12 -0.53
CA LYS A 453 -24.16 -20.52 0.64
C LYS A 453 -22.73 -21.05 0.80
N MET A 454 -21.75 -20.19 0.50
CA MET A 454 -20.33 -20.52 0.66
C MET A 454 -20.07 -20.90 2.13
N ILE A 455 -19.68 -22.15 2.34
CA ILE A 455 -19.09 -22.60 3.60
C ILE A 455 -17.66 -22.04 3.60
N PRO A 456 -17.26 -21.21 4.58
CA PRO A 456 -15.94 -20.58 4.56
C PRO A 456 -14.84 -21.65 4.56
N ASN A 457 -13.92 -21.57 3.60
CA ASN A 457 -12.72 -22.39 3.62
C ASN A 457 -11.78 -21.87 4.72
N THR A 458 -10.89 -22.70 5.28
CA THR A 458 -9.96 -22.28 6.36
C THR A 458 -9.10 -21.08 5.97
N LYS A 459 -8.82 -20.90 4.67
CA LYS A 459 -8.12 -19.73 4.11
C LYS A 459 -8.94 -18.43 4.17
N ASP A 460 -10.27 -18.51 4.12
CA ASP A 460 -11.15 -17.33 4.18
C ASP A 460 -11.26 -16.76 5.60
N LEU A 461 -11.02 -17.59 6.62
CA LEU A 461 -11.01 -17.18 8.03
C LEU A 461 -9.92 -16.13 8.29
N SER A 462 -8.78 -16.25 7.60
CA SER A 462 -7.68 -15.28 7.65
C SER A 462 -8.00 -13.94 6.99
N PHE A 463 -9.07 -13.83 6.20
CA PHE A 463 -9.46 -12.60 5.50
C PHE A 463 -10.89 -12.14 5.85
N VAL A 464 -11.41 -12.58 7.00
CA VAL A 464 -12.70 -12.09 7.52
C VAL A 464 -12.65 -10.57 7.72
N GLY A 465 -13.65 -9.87 7.18
CA GLY A 465 -13.73 -8.42 7.23
C GLY A 465 -12.95 -7.70 6.13
N TYR A 466 -12.35 -8.43 5.15
CA TYR A 466 -11.61 -7.81 4.04
C TYR A 466 -12.46 -6.87 3.19
N THR A 467 -13.77 -7.10 3.09
CA THR A 467 -14.66 -6.33 2.22
C THR A 467 -14.88 -4.91 2.74
N TYR A 468 -14.55 -3.91 1.92
CA TYR A 468 -14.73 -2.48 2.20
C TYR A 468 -15.38 -1.80 1.00
N LYS A 469 -16.17 -0.74 1.27
CA LYS A 469 -16.79 0.11 0.25
C LYS A 469 -16.74 1.57 0.69
N ASN A 470 -16.07 2.42 -0.08
CA ASN A 470 -15.99 3.84 0.15
C ASN A 470 -17.18 4.57 -0.50
N PHE A 471 -18.27 4.75 0.25
CA PHE A 471 -19.50 5.35 -0.28
C PHE A 471 -19.37 6.83 -0.66
N GLU A 472 -18.47 7.58 -0.02
CA GLU A 472 -18.25 9.00 -0.31
C GLU A 472 -17.45 9.19 -1.60
N ALA A 473 -16.41 8.39 -1.79
CA ALA A 473 -15.62 8.37 -3.03
C ALA A 473 -16.46 8.03 -4.27
N VAL A 474 -17.37 7.07 -4.13
CA VAL A 474 -18.24 6.58 -5.20
C VAL A 474 -19.34 7.59 -5.55
N LYS A 475 -19.82 8.36 -4.56
CA LYS A 475 -20.80 9.44 -4.80
C LYS A 475 -20.20 10.62 -5.57
N GLY A 476 -18.94 10.98 -5.29
CA GLY A 476 -18.25 12.06 -6.02
C GLY A 476 -18.19 11.81 -7.52
N LEU A 477 -17.85 10.59 -7.94
CA LEU A 477 -17.83 10.18 -9.36
C LEU A 477 -19.22 10.12 -10.01
N ARG A 478 -20.25 9.69 -9.26
CA ARG A 478 -21.63 9.67 -9.76
C ARG A 478 -22.22 11.06 -9.90
N GLN A 479 -21.80 12.03 -9.10
CA GLN A 479 -22.27 13.41 -9.23
C GLN A 479 -21.58 14.12 -10.40
N SER A 480 -20.27 13.96 -10.61
CA SER A 480 -19.58 14.54 -11.78
C SER A 480 -20.19 14.09 -13.11
N ALA A 481 -20.59 12.82 -13.23
CA ALA A 481 -21.26 12.30 -14.43
C ALA A 481 -22.67 12.87 -14.66
N VAL A 482 -23.37 13.36 -13.62
CA VAL A 482 -24.73 13.92 -13.73
C VAL A 482 -24.72 15.41 -14.09
N TRP A 483 -23.60 16.12 -13.85
CA TRP A 483 -23.47 17.53 -14.21
C TRP A 483 -22.99 17.77 -15.65
N GLU A 484 -22.45 16.76 -16.33
CA GLU A 484 -22.07 16.86 -17.76
C GLU A 484 -23.24 16.64 -18.74
N GLU A 485 -24.39 16.12 -18.28
CA GLU A 485 -25.59 15.89 -19.10
C GLU A 485 -26.72 16.93 -18.90
N ALA A 486 -26.46 18.05 -18.23
CA ALA A 486 -27.43 19.14 -18.20
C ALA A 486 -27.33 19.96 -19.51
N PRO A 487 -28.40 20.03 -20.34
CA PRO A 487 -28.39 20.92 -21.49
C PRO A 487 -28.32 22.38 -21.00
N ARG A 488 -27.47 23.16 -21.69
CA ARG A 488 -27.19 24.59 -21.42
C ARG A 488 -28.43 25.46 -21.29
#